data_AF-A0A645IBP8-F1
#
_entry.id   AF-A0A645IBP8-F1
#
_cell.length_a   1.000
_cell.length_b   1.000
_cell.length_c   1.000
_cell.angle_alpha   90.00
_cell.angle_beta   90.00
_cell.angle_gamma   90.00
#
_symmetry.space_group_name_H-M   'P 1'
#
loop_
_entity.id
_entity.type
_entity.pdbx_description
1 polymer ?
#
loop_
_entity_poly.entity_id
_entity_poly.type
_entity_poly.pdbx_seq_one_letter_code
_entity_poly.pdbx_strand_id
1 'polypeptide(L)'
;MAARVEELCEIPQIDVLFVGPGDLSQSLGKPGKLEDPEVVALVEHVFKIALAKGKKVGIYCGGPAAVERYVGMGATYIAYGSDVNAFSGAVNSIRKSLKKD
;
A
#
# COMPACT_ATOMS: atom_id res chain seq x y z
N MET A 1 7.73 -9.10 7.94
CA MET A 1 7.92 -9.23 6.47
C MET A 1 9.19 -8.50 6.03
N ALA A 2 9.25 -7.16 6.14
CA ALA A 2 10.33 -6.37 5.51
C ALA A 2 11.76 -6.79 5.89
N ALA A 3 12.04 -7.07 7.17
CA ALA A 3 13.37 -7.50 7.63
C ALA A 3 13.80 -8.91 7.16
N ARG A 4 12.90 -9.69 6.55
CA ARG A 4 13.14 -11.08 6.09
C ARG A 4 12.69 -11.26 4.64
N VAL A 5 12.65 -10.17 3.88
CA VAL A 5 12.04 -10.17 2.54
C VAL A 5 12.78 -11.12 1.58
N GLU A 6 14.10 -11.20 1.66
CA GLU A 6 14.92 -12.12 0.87
C GLU A 6 14.54 -13.58 1.15
N GLU A 7 14.48 -13.98 2.42
CA GLU A 7 14.11 -15.35 2.82
C GLU A 7 12.71 -15.72 2.34
N LEU A 8 11.76 -14.78 2.44
CA LEU A 8 10.39 -15.00 1.97
C LEU A 8 10.33 -15.16 0.46
N CYS A 9 11.18 -14.45 -0.30
CA CYS A 9 11.26 -14.60 -1.75
C CYS A 9 11.83 -15.97 -2.19
N GLU A 10 12.57 -16.67 -1.35
CA GLU A 10 13.05 -18.03 -1.68
C GLU A 10 11.96 -19.10 -1.55
N ILE A 11 10.84 -18.80 -0.88
CA ILE A 11 9.74 -19.74 -0.70
C ILE A 11 9.04 -19.96 -2.06
N PRO A 12 9.02 -21.20 -2.60
CA PRO A 12 8.46 -21.46 -3.92
C PRO A 12 6.97 -21.15 -4.04
N GLN A 13 6.21 -21.35 -2.95
CA GLN A 13 4.76 -21.17 -2.92
C GLN A 13 4.30 -19.72 -2.74
N ILE A 14 5.22 -18.77 -2.50
CA ILE A 14 4.88 -17.35 -2.39
C ILE A 14 4.96 -16.71 -3.77
N ASP A 15 3.82 -16.32 -4.33
CA ASP A 15 3.74 -15.65 -5.63
C ASP A 15 3.88 -14.13 -5.55
N VAL A 16 3.33 -13.55 -4.46
CA VAL A 16 3.20 -12.10 -4.28
C VAL A 16 3.63 -11.71 -2.88
N LEU A 17 4.43 -10.65 -2.78
CA LEU A 17 4.67 -9.95 -1.53
C LEU A 17 3.78 -8.71 -1.48
N PHE A 18 2.84 -8.70 -0.52
CA PHE A 18 1.89 -7.61 -0.37
C PHE A 18 2.28 -6.70 0.81
N VAL A 19 2.44 -5.41 0.53
CA VAL A 19 2.83 -4.40 1.51
C VAL A 19 1.59 -3.66 2.01
N GLY A 20 1.40 -3.62 3.34
CA GLY A 20 0.40 -2.78 3.99
C GLY A 20 1.06 -1.54 4.61
N PRO A 21 1.02 -0.35 3.99
CA PRO A 21 1.73 0.82 4.51
C PRO A 21 1.24 1.27 5.89
N GLY A 22 -0.05 1.09 6.17
CA GLY A 22 -0.65 1.39 7.47
C GLY A 22 -0.01 0.59 8.60
N ASP A 23 -0.04 -0.74 8.51
CA ASP A 23 0.56 -1.63 9.52
C ASP A 23 2.09 -1.53 9.54
N LEU A 24 2.72 -1.24 8.40
CA LEU A 24 4.16 -0.99 8.35
C LEU A 24 4.53 0.27 9.15
N SER A 25 3.77 1.35 8.96
CA SER A 25 3.97 2.59 9.73
C SER A 25 3.76 2.36 11.23
N GLN A 26 2.77 1.56 11.61
CA GLN A 26 2.54 1.16 13.00
C GLN A 26 3.71 0.38 13.57
N SER A 27 4.22 -0.61 12.83
CA SER A 27 5.36 -1.44 13.25
C SER A 27 6.65 -0.64 13.46
N LEU A 28 6.79 0.50 12.77
CA LEU A 28 7.90 1.44 12.92
C LEU A 28 7.67 2.49 14.04
N GLY A 29 6.57 2.41 14.79
CA GLY A 29 6.22 3.40 15.81
C GLY A 29 5.73 4.74 15.23
N LYS A 30 5.24 4.74 13.98
CA LYS A 30 4.82 5.92 13.22
C LYS A 30 3.37 5.78 12.69
N PRO A 31 2.38 5.50 13.55
CA PRO A 31 0.99 5.25 13.13
C PRO A 31 0.47 6.29 12.14
N GLY A 32 0.08 5.83 10.94
CA GLY A 32 -0.56 6.65 9.92
C GLY A 32 0.36 7.61 9.16
N LYS A 33 1.67 7.65 9.49
CA LYS A 33 2.65 8.47 8.78
C LYS A 33 3.18 7.74 7.54
N LEU A 34 2.33 7.57 6.53
CA LEU A 34 2.63 6.77 5.34
C LEU A 34 3.75 7.36 4.47
N GLU A 35 3.87 8.69 4.47
CA GLU A 35 4.89 9.44 3.73
C GLU A 35 6.16 9.68 4.56
N ASP A 36 6.26 9.11 5.76
CA ASP A 36 7.50 9.19 6.53
C ASP A 36 8.64 8.51 5.75
N PRO A 37 9.83 9.13 5.64
CA PRO A 37 10.92 8.61 4.84
C PRO A 37 11.32 7.17 5.17
N GLU A 38 11.19 6.76 6.43
CA GLU A 38 11.53 5.40 6.87
C GLU A 38 10.48 4.38 6.40
N VAL A 39 9.20 4.74 6.46
CA VAL A 39 8.11 3.91 5.94
C VAL A 39 8.25 3.75 4.44
N VAL A 40 8.48 4.86 3.73
CA VAL A 40 8.71 4.89 2.29
C VAL A 40 9.91 4.03 1.88
N ALA A 41 11.05 4.23 2.53
CA ALA A 41 12.26 3.47 2.22
C ALA A 41 12.06 1.96 2.42
N LEU A 42 11.26 1.57 3.41
CA LEU A 42 11.00 0.16 3.68
C LEU A 42 10.04 -0.48 2.66
N VAL A 43 9.04 0.29 2.17
CA VAL A 43 8.20 -0.13 1.02
C VAL A 43 9.08 -0.34 -0.21
N GLU A 44 9.93 0.64 -0.53
CA GLU A 44 10.85 0.60 -1.68
C GLU A 44 11.84 -0.56 -1.60
N HIS A 45 12.38 -0.82 -0.41
CA HIS A 45 13.25 -1.96 -0.15
C HIS A 45 12.57 -3.29 -0.46
N VAL A 46 11.34 -3.50 0.03
CA VAL A 46 10.58 -4.72 -0.23
C VAL A 46 10.31 -4.89 -1.73
N PHE A 47 9.90 -3.81 -2.39
CA PHE A 47 9.64 -3.81 -3.84
C PHE A 47 10.88 -4.22 -4.62
N LYS A 48 12.02 -3.57 -4.33
CA LYS A 48 13.29 -3.83 -5.00
C LYS A 48 13.70 -5.30 -4.90
N ILE A 49 13.63 -5.89 -3.71
CA ILE A 49 14.08 -7.27 -3.49
C ILE A 49 13.13 -8.28 -4.12
N ALA A 50 11.82 -8.10 -3.90
CA ALA A 50 10.82 -9.01 -4.44
C ALA A 50 10.88 -9.05 -5.98
N LEU A 51 10.96 -7.89 -6.62
CA LEU A 51 11.08 -7.79 -8.07
C LEU A 51 12.40 -8.39 -8.58
N ALA A 52 13.53 -8.12 -7.90
CA ALA A 52 14.83 -8.70 -8.28
C ALA A 52 14.85 -10.24 -8.17
N LYS A 53 14.01 -10.80 -7.28
CA LYS A 53 13.82 -12.25 -7.09
C LYS A 53 12.72 -12.84 -7.97
N GLY A 54 12.15 -12.06 -8.89
CA GLY A 54 11.09 -12.50 -9.80
C GLY A 54 9.73 -12.71 -9.13
N LYS A 55 9.54 -12.22 -7.90
CA LYS A 55 8.24 -12.20 -7.22
C LYS A 55 7.43 -10.97 -7.63
N LYS A 56 6.11 -11.11 -7.68
CA LYS A 56 5.22 -9.97 -7.89
C LYS A 56 5.09 -9.18 -6.58
N VAL A 57 4.76 -7.90 -6.70
CA VAL A 57 4.50 -7.04 -5.54
C VAL A 57 3.11 -6.45 -5.60
N GLY A 58 2.50 -6.36 -4.43
CA GLY A 58 1.23 -5.69 -4.25
C GLY A 58 1.24 -4.73 -3.07
N ILE A 59 0.32 -3.78 -3.08
CA ILE A 59 0.24 -2.74 -2.07
C ILE A 59 -1.17 -2.16 -1.96
N TYR A 60 -1.50 -1.66 -0.77
CA TYR A 60 -2.70 -0.84 -0.56
C TYR A 60 -2.47 0.61 -1.00
N CYS A 61 -3.37 1.14 -1.84
CA CYS A 61 -3.38 2.50 -2.32
C CYS A 61 -4.65 3.22 -1.88
N GLY A 62 -4.52 4.28 -1.08
CA GLY A 62 -5.65 5.08 -0.62
C GLY A 62 -6.20 6.08 -1.67
N GLY A 63 -5.52 6.25 -2.79
CA GLY A 63 -5.93 7.19 -3.85
C GLY A 63 -5.03 7.17 -5.08
N PRO A 64 -5.36 7.94 -6.13
CA PRO A 64 -4.72 7.84 -7.45
C PRO A 64 -3.22 8.11 -7.44
N ALA A 65 -2.74 9.09 -6.67
CA ALA A 65 -1.30 9.40 -6.59
C ALA A 65 -0.47 8.22 -6.08
N ALA A 66 -0.99 7.47 -5.10
CA ALA A 66 -0.33 6.26 -4.61
C ALA A 66 -0.33 5.15 -5.67
N VAL A 67 -1.43 5.00 -6.43
CA VAL A 67 -1.50 4.04 -7.55
C VAL A 67 -0.43 4.37 -8.60
N GLU A 68 -0.38 5.61 -9.06
CA GLU A 68 0.60 6.05 -10.06
C GLU A 68 2.04 5.76 -9.61
N ARG A 69 2.37 6.16 -8.36
CA ARG A 69 3.68 5.89 -7.77
C ARG A 69 4.02 4.40 -7.76
N TYR A 70 3.16 3.57 -7.18
CA TYR A 70 3.50 2.16 -6.96
C TYR A 70 3.41 1.32 -8.24
N VAL A 71 2.54 1.67 -9.18
CA VAL A 71 2.56 1.09 -10.53
C VAL A 71 3.86 1.46 -11.24
N GLY A 72 4.32 2.71 -11.14
CA GLY A 72 5.63 3.13 -11.66
C GLY A 72 6.81 2.40 -11.04
N MET A 73 6.66 1.90 -9.80
CA MET A 73 7.63 1.05 -9.11
C MET A 73 7.51 -0.45 -9.44
N GLY A 74 6.53 -0.88 -10.25
CA GLY A 74 6.36 -2.27 -10.67
C GLY A 74 5.30 -3.07 -9.92
N ALA A 75 4.42 -2.43 -9.14
CA ALA A 75 3.28 -3.13 -8.55
C ALA A 75 2.29 -3.61 -9.60
N THR A 76 1.92 -4.90 -9.52
CA THR A 76 0.93 -5.53 -10.41
C THR A 76 -0.32 -6.00 -9.65
N TYR A 77 -0.34 -5.87 -8.33
CA TYR A 77 -1.47 -6.27 -7.48
C TYR A 77 -1.85 -5.14 -6.52
N ILE A 78 -2.83 -4.31 -6.91
CA ILE A 78 -3.22 -3.11 -6.17
C ILE A 78 -4.53 -3.35 -5.42
N ALA A 79 -4.54 -3.10 -4.11
CA ALA A 79 -5.79 -2.90 -3.36
C ALA A 79 -6.11 -1.40 -3.33
N TYR A 80 -7.12 -0.97 -4.07
CA TYR A 80 -7.48 0.44 -4.21
C TYR A 80 -8.64 0.82 -3.28
N GLY A 81 -8.34 1.62 -2.25
CA GLY A 81 -9.33 2.11 -1.31
C GLY A 81 -10.06 1.00 -0.55
N SER A 82 -11.22 1.33 0.00
CA SER A 82 -12.16 0.35 0.56
C SER A 82 -13.59 0.74 0.22
N ASP A 83 -14.46 -0.25 0.17
CA ASP A 83 -15.90 -0.09 0.05
C ASP A 83 -16.48 0.82 1.13
N VAL A 84 -16.03 0.68 2.39
CA VAL A 84 -16.43 1.55 3.51
C VAL A 84 -16.03 3.00 3.25
N ASN A 85 -14.82 3.26 2.75
CA ASN A 85 -14.38 4.61 2.41
C ASN A 85 -15.17 5.17 1.22
N ALA A 86 -15.43 4.36 0.20
CA ALA A 86 -16.22 4.76 -0.96
C ALA A 86 -17.66 5.12 -0.55
N PHE A 87 -18.31 4.24 0.23
CA PHE A 87 -19.66 4.45 0.74
C PHE A 87 -19.75 5.69 1.65
N SER A 88 -18.84 5.80 2.61
CA SER A 88 -18.77 6.96 3.51
C SER A 88 -18.53 8.26 2.74
N GLY A 89 -17.69 8.24 1.70
CA GLY A 89 -17.48 9.36 0.79
C GLY A 89 -18.75 9.77 0.05
N ALA A 90 -19.47 8.80 -0.52
CA ALA A 90 -20.72 9.04 -1.23
C ALA A 90 -21.81 9.62 -0.31
N VAL A 91 -22.02 9.04 0.87
CA VAL A 91 -22.99 9.54 1.87
C VAL A 91 -22.64 10.97 2.31
N ASN A 92 -21.36 11.25 2.55
CA ASN A 92 -20.92 12.60 2.90
C ASN A 92 -21.15 13.61 1.77
N SER A 93 -20.98 13.20 0.51
CA SER A 93 -21.26 14.04 -0.66
C SER A 93 -22.75 14.38 -0.75
N ILE A 94 -23.64 13.38 -0.62
CA ILE A 94 -25.10 13.58 -0.58
C ILE A 94 -25.48 14.51 0.59
N ARG A 95 -24.92 14.28 1.78
CA ARG A 95 -25.20 15.13 2.94
C ARG A 95 -24.81 16.60 2.68
N LYS A 96 -23.66 16.83 2.01
CA LYS A 96 -23.19 18.18 1.67
C LYS A 96 -24.09 18.85 0.63
N SER A 97 -24.60 18.13 -0.37
CA SER A 97 -25.47 18.72 -1.39
C SER A 97 -26.85 19.14 -0.86
N LEU A 98 -27.32 18.53 0.24
CA LEU A 98 -28.58 18.88 0.91
C LEU A 98 -28.46 20.07 1.87
N LYS A 99 -27.26 20.35 2.38
CA LYS A 99 -27.00 21.57 3.15
C LYS A 99 -26.71 22.71 2.17
N LYS A 100 -27.76 23.43 1.75
CA LYS A 100 -27.58 24.81 1.26
C LYS A 100 -27.09 25.66 2.43
N ASP A 101 -26.19 26.59 2.14
CA ASP A 101 -25.67 27.58 3.10
C ASP A 101 -26.77 28.19 3.97
#